data_AF-A0A4P9URL0-F1
#
_entry.id   AF-A0A4P9URL0-F1
#
_cell.length_a   1.000
_cell.length_b   1.000
_cell.length_c   1.000
_cell.angle_alpha   90.00
_cell.angle_beta   90.00
_cell.angle_gamma   90.00
#
_symmetry.space_group_name_H-M   'P 1'
#
loop_
_entity.id
_entity.type
_entity.pdbx_description
1 polymer ?
#
loop_
_entity_poly.entity_id
_entity_poly.type
_entity_poly.pdbx_seq_one_letter_code
_entity_poly.pdbx_strand_id
1 'polypeptide(L)'
;MYLFHKAAKIILLLRHNLATTIIVLLFGIVIFKLIGAYISSNIDDGEWAQFKIDHDCQPFINDSGSQRLSWQCDDGKVYYRWRQQR
;
A
#
# COMPACT_ATOMS: atom_id res chain seq x y z
N MET A 1 39.35 34.92 -16.46
CA MET A 1 39.32 34.12 -15.22
C MET A 1 38.02 34.25 -14.40
N TYR A 2 37.37 35.44 -14.34
CA TYR A 2 36.21 35.69 -13.46
C TYR A 2 34.85 35.09 -13.93
N LEU A 3 34.64 34.99 -15.25
CA LEU A 3 33.41 34.42 -15.84
C LEU A 3 33.28 32.90 -15.65
N PHE A 4 34.39 32.17 -15.75
CA PHE A 4 34.43 30.72 -15.54
C PHE A 4 34.04 30.32 -14.11
N HIS A 5 34.46 31.12 -13.12
CA HIS A 5 34.14 30.87 -11.72
C HIS A 5 32.65 31.08 -11.39
N LYS A 6 32.00 32.06 -12.04
CA LYS A 6 30.54 32.27 -11.92
C LYS A 6 29.73 31.18 -12.63
N ALA A 7 30.14 30.80 -13.84
CA ALA A 7 29.48 29.72 -14.59
C ALA A 7 29.55 28.38 -13.85
N ALA A 8 30.71 28.04 -13.29
CA ALA A 8 30.87 26.82 -12.49
C ALA A 8 29.97 26.80 -11.25
N LYS A 9 29.83 27.92 -10.53
CA LYS A 9 28.92 28.03 -9.37
C LYS A 9 27.46 27.88 -9.78
N ILE A 10 27.04 28.47 -10.89
CA ILE A 10 25.66 28.37 -11.39
C ILE A 10 25.35 26.92 -11.80
N ILE A 11 26.25 26.26 -12.52
CA ILE A 11 26.08 24.86 -12.94
C ILE A 11 26.00 23.93 -11.72
N LEU A 12 26.82 24.18 -10.69
CA LEU A 12 26.84 23.37 -9.47
C LEU A 12 25.56 23.57 -8.63
N LEU A 13 25.05 24.80 -8.55
CA LEU A 13 23.76 25.11 -7.94
C LEU A 13 22.58 24.51 -8.74
N LEU A 14 22.62 24.60 -10.07
CA LEU A 14 21.59 24.01 -10.94
C LEU A 14 21.54 22.49 -10.77
N ARG A 15 22.70 21.83 -10.72
CA ARG A 15 22.83 20.38 -10.59
C ARG A 15 22.38 19.89 -9.21
N HIS A 16 22.71 20.63 -8.15
CA HIS A 16 22.24 20.32 -6.80
C HIS A 16 20.71 20.46 -6.70
N ASN A 17 20.16 21.56 -7.19
CA ASN A 17 18.71 21.79 -7.19
C ASN A 17 17.95 20.78 -8.05
N LEU A 18 18.50 20.39 -9.21
CA LEU A 18 17.93 19.35 -10.06
C LEU A 18 17.94 17.98 -9.38
N ALA A 19 19.05 17.58 -8.78
CA ALA A 19 19.15 16.30 -8.07
C ALA A 19 18.16 16.24 -6.90
N THR A 20 18.09 17.28 -6.07
CA THR A 20 17.12 17.36 -4.97
C THR A 20 15.68 17.33 -5.49
N THR A 21 15.38 18.05 -6.58
CA THR A 21 14.03 18.06 -7.17
C THR A 21 13.63 16.69 -7.69
N ILE A 22 14.53 15.97 -8.38
CA ILE A 22 14.27 14.61 -8.87
C ILE A 22 14.02 13.66 -7.70
N ILE A 23 14.82 13.75 -6.64
CA ILE A 23 14.66 12.92 -5.45
C ILE A 23 13.29 13.17 -4.80
N VAL A 24 12.90 14.44 -4.62
CA VAL A 24 11.59 14.80 -4.06
C VAL A 24 10.45 14.29 -4.94
N LEU A 25 10.57 14.39 -6.27
CA LEU A 25 9.56 13.84 -7.19
C LEU A 25 9.44 12.32 -7.09
N LEU A 26 10.56 11.60 -7.02
CA LEU A 26 10.55 10.14 -6.85
C LEU A 26 9.88 9.74 -5.54
N PHE A 27 10.22 10.39 -4.43
CA PHE A 27 9.56 10.15 -3.15
C PHE A 27 8.08 10.50 -3.20
N GLY A 28 7.70 11.60 -3.87
CA GLY A 28 6.30 11.98 -4.08
C GLY A 28 5.50 10.91 -4.81
N ILE A 29 6.07 10.31 -5.87
CA ILE A 29 5.44 9.21 -6.61
C ILE A 29 5.24 7.98 -5.72
N VAL A 30 6.26 7.62 -4.93
CA VAL A 30 6.19 6.47 -4.01
C VAL A 30 5.11 6.69 -2.95
N ILE A 31 5.08 7.88 -2.33
CA ILE A 31 4.06 8.23 -1.32
C ILE A 31 2.66 8.16 -1.94
N PHE A 32 2.48 8.71 -3.14
CA PHE A 32 1.19 8.65 -3.83
C PHE A 32 0.72 7.21 -4.08
N LYS A 33 1.62 6.33 -4.53
CA LYS A 33 1.33 4.90 -4.71
C LYS A 33 0.96 4.21 -3.40
N LEU A 34 1.65 4.53 -2.31
CA LEU A 34 1.37 3.98 -0.98
C LEU A 34 -0.01 4.43 -0.47
N ILE A 35 -0.39 5.69 -0.67
CA ILE A 35 -1.72 6.19 -0.30
C ILE A 35 -2.80 5.44 -1.07
N GLY A 36 -2.63 5.25 -2.39
CA GLY A 36 -3.58 4.49 -3.20
C GLY A 36 -3.72 3.04 -2.74
N ALA A 37 -2.61 2.36 -2.44
CA ALA A 37 -2.62 1.00 -1.92
C ALA A 37 -3.30 0.92 -0.54
N TYR A 38 -3.07 1.90 0.33
CA TYR A 38 -3.72 1.97 1.64
C TYR A 38 -5.23 2.15 1.52
N ILE A 39 -5.70 3.09 0.69
CA ILE A 39 -7.13 3.31 0.46
C ILE A 39 -7.77 2.05 -0.12
N SER A 40 -7.16 1.44 -1.13
CA SER A 40 -7.66 0.20 -1.74
C SER A 40 -7.79 -0.93 -0.71
N SER A 41 -6.77 -1.13 0.13
CA SER A 41 -6.80 -2.16 1.17
C SER A 41 -7.87 -1.87 2.22
N ASN A 42 -8.09 -0.60 2.56
CA ASN A 42 -9.09 -0.22 3.55
C ASN A 42 -10.53 -0.36 3.02
N ILE A 43 -10.74 -0.11 1.72
CA ILE A 43 -12.02 -0.39 1.05
C ILE A 43 -12.29 -1.89 1.04
N ASP A 44 -11.31 -2.71 0.67
CA ASP A 44 -11.39 -4.18 0.69
C ASP A 44 -11.69 -4.73 2.09
N ASP A 45 -11.02 -4.21 3.14
CA ASP A 45 -11.33 -4.57 4.53
C ASP A 45 -12.77 -4.19 4.94
N GLY A 46 -13.31 -3.07 4.41
CA GLY A 46 -14.69 -2.63 4.62
C GLY A 46 -15.71 -3.53 3.93
N GLU A 47 -15.47 -3.89 2.67
CA GLU A 47 -16.29 -4.84 1.91
C GLU A 47 -16.27 -6.23 2.56
N TRP A 48 -15.11 -6.65 3.06
CA TRP A 48 -14.99 -7.90 3.82
C TRP A 48 -15.78 -7.89 5.13
N ALA A 49 -15.78 -6.76 5.85
CA ALA A 49 -16.58 -6.62 7.06
C ALA A 49 -18.08 -6.77 6.76
N GLN A 50 -18.55 -6.14 5.68
CA GLN A 50 -19.93 -6.22 5.23
C GLN A 50 -20.28 -7.65 4.75
N PHE A 51 -19.44 -8.28 3.93
CA PHE A 51 -19.63 -9.65 3.47
C PHE A 51 -19.83 -10.64 4.62
N LYS A 52 -19.05 -10.51 5.70
CA LYS A 52 -19.21 -11.39 6.88
C LYS A 52 -20.56 -11.21 7.57
N ILE A 53 -21.09 -9.99 7.59
CA ILE A 53 -22.39 -9.68 8.18
C ILE A 53 -23.49 -10.25 7.28
N ASP A 54 -23.39 -10.02 5.97
CA ASP A 54 -24.40 -10.43 4.99
C ASP A 54 -24.52 -11.96 4.86
N HIS A 55 -23.47 -12.71 5.22
CA HIS A 55 -23.37 -14.16 5.13
C HIS A 55 -23.24 -14.89 6.48
N ASP A 56 -23.58 -14.21 7.59
CA ASP A 56 -23.56 -14.76 8.96
C ASP A 56 -22.26 -15.54 9.31
N CYS A 57 -21.12 -14.99 8.89
CA CYS A 57 -19.85 -15.69 8.97
C CYS A 57 -19.30 -15.76 10.41
N GLN A 58 -19.04 -16.98 10.89
CA GLN A 58 -18.48 -17.27 12.21
C GLN A 58 -17.00 -17.64 12.13
N PRO A 59 -16.16 -17.30 13.12
CA PRO A 59 -14.77 -17.74 13.16
C PRO A 59 -14.67 -19.27 13.12
N PHE A 60 -13.88 -19.79 12.17
CA PHE A 60 -13.61 -21.22 12.02
C PHE A 60 -12.23 -21.56 12.59
N ILE A 61 -12.19 -22.46 13.56
CA ILE A 61 -10.96 -23.00 14.16
C ILE A 61 -10.89 -24.48 13.80
N ASN A 62 -9.86 -24.88 13.06
CA ASN A 62 -9.63 -26.28 12.75
C ASN A 62 -8.85 -26.99 13.86
N ASP A 63 -9.02 -28.31 13.97
CA ASP A 63 -8.35 -29.18 14.95
C ASP A 63 -6.81 -29.15 14.85
N SER A 64 -6.28 -28.61 13.76
CA SER A 64 -4.84 -28.42 13.54
C SER A 64 -4.24 -27.28 14.37
N GLY A 65 -5.05 -26.58 15.18
CA GLY A 65 -4.57 -25.56 16.14
C GLY A 65 -3.97 -24.31 15.48
N SER A 66 -4.09 -24.16 14.16
CA SER A 66 -3.67 -22.93 13.50
C SER A 66 -4.78 -21.91 13.68
N GLN A 67 -4.54 -20.86 14.48
CA GLN A 67 -5.37 -19.65 14.55
C GLN A 67 -5.33 -18.88 13.22
N ARG A 68 -5.58 -19.56 12.10
CA ARG A 68 -5.67 -18.93 10.79
C ARG A 68 -7.03 -18.28 10.74
N LEU A 69 -7.00 -16.95 10.63
CA LEU A 69 -8.14 -16.08 10.36
C LEU A 69 -8.97 -16.64 9.20
N SER A 70 -9.92 -17.50 9.53
CA SER A 70 -10.83 -18.18 8.64
C SER A 70 -12.23 -18.11 9.22
N TRP A 71 -13.22 -17.97 8.35
CA TRP A 71 -14.60 -17.83 8.74
C TRP A 71 -15.46 -18.82 7.96
N GLN A 72 -16.35 -19.52 8.65
CA GLN A 72 -17.36 -20.35 8.04
C GLN A 72 -18.65 -19.54 7.93
N CYS A 73 -19.22 -19.46 6.73
CA CYS A 73 -20.41 -18.67 6.45
C CYS A 73 -21.65 -19.56 6.29
N ASP A 74 -22.81 -18.92 6.13
CA ASP A 74 -24.12 -19.55 5.97
C ASP A 74 -24.21 -20.55 4.80
N ASP A 75 -23.41 -20.34 3.76
CA ASP A 75 -23.25 -21.24 2.61
C ASP A 75 -22.45 -22.52 2.92
N GLY A 76 -21.97 -22.68 4.16
CA GLY A 76 -21.18 -23.80 4.62
C GLY A 76 -19.73 -23.79 4.15
N LYS A 77 -19.29 -22.77 3.40
CA LYS A 77 -17.91 -22.64 2.92
C LYS A 77 -17.03 -21.91 3.94
N VAL A 78 -15.73 -22.17 3.86
CA VAL A 78 -14.71 -21.51 4.69
C VAL A 78 -13.93 -20.50 3.86
N TYR A 79 -13.98 -19.23 4.28
CA TYR A 79 -13.30 -18.10 3.68
C TYR A 79 -12.06 -17.72 4.48
N TYR A 80 -11.04 -17.19 3.80
CA TYR A 80 -9.75 -16.81 4.39
C TYR A 80 -9.42 -15.36 4.03
N ARG A 81 -9.02 -14.56 5.03
CA ARG A 81 -8.71 -13.13 4.84
C ARG A 81 -7.70 -12.85 3.72
N TRP A 82 -6.66 -13.69 3.59
CA TRP A 82 -5.49 -13.39 2.77
C TRP A 82 -5.54 -13.91 1.33
N ARG A 83 -6.58 -14.67 0.94
CA ARG A 83 -6.61 -15.36 -0.36
C ARG A 83 -7.54 -14.73 -1.40
N GLN A 84 -8.20 -13.61 -1.10
CA GLN A 84 -9.03 -12.90 -2.07
C GLN A 84 -8.25 -11.88 -2.94
N GLN A 85 -6.94 -11.67 -2.72
CA GLN A 85 -6.11 -10.81 -3.57
C GLN A 85 -5.56 -11.51 -4.85
N ARG A 86 -6.33 -12.38 -5.51
CA ARG A 86 -5.93 -12.96 -6.81
C ARG A 86 -6.93 -12.67 -7.90
#